data_AF-A0A1Q8VRM6-F1
#
_entry.id   AF-A0A1Q8VRM6-F1
#
_cell.length_a   1.000
_cell.length_b   1.000
_cell.length_c   1.000
_cell.angle_alpha   90.00
_cell.angle_beta   90.00
_cell.angle_gamma   90.00
#
_symmetry.space_group_name_H-M   'P 1'
#
loop_
_entity.id
_entity.type
_entity.pdbx_description
1 polymer ?
#
loop_
_entity_poly.entity_id
_entity_poly.type
_entity_poly.pdbx_seq_one_letter_code
_entity_poly.pdbx_strand_id
1 'polypeptide(L)'
;MVITVTSSSSFSLALSRLRIIRRNERGSIAVYSVGIIIFIVVLSLVLMFPLGDAIADRRNANTAADSAALAGAGACADRIESVYRKARSLPDMKSFWAQFGKPVSSYCQGVSREAYEYAKNNNATLVSFKTTGSLRYRAAVRLDTYIAGTDQRSSSVATAQLTLSKGVCVKNGSLGVKVSGHCMLSSDDFHTQQTDGHNDKPNPKSEVKPKDLEAEAMVEVRLVA
;
A
#
# COMPACT_ATOMS: atom_id res chain seq x y z
N MET A 1 26.42 -19.18 -16.43
CA MET A 1 26.54 -18.78 -17.85
C MET A 1 27.58 -17.68 -17.92
N VAL A 2 28.69 -17.99 -18.56
CA VAL A 2 29.89 -17.14 -18.65
C VAL A 2 29.57 -15.94 -19.54
N ILE A 3 29.84 -14.72 -19.06
CA ILE A 3 30.10 -13.58 -19.93
C ILE A 3 31.54 -13.16 -19.66
N THR A 4 32.36 -13.48 -20.65
CA THR A 4 33.80 -13.29 -20.74
C THR A 4 34.19 -11.82 -20.60
N VAL A 5 35.12 -11.57 -19.69
CA VAL A 5 35.90 -10.34 -19.59
C VAL A 5 36.84 -10.28 -20.80
N THR A 6 36.50 -9.49 -21.82
CA THR A 6 37.41 -9.19 -22.93
C THR A 6 38.05 -7.82 -22.72
N SER A 7 39.25 -7.91 -22.15
CA SER A 7 40.44 -7.14 -22.51
C SER A 7 40.34 -5.61 -22.56
N SER A 8 40.84 -5.02 -21.48
CA SER A 8 41.25 -3.63 -21.24
C SER A 8 42.27 -3.04 -22.25
N SER A 9 42.55 -3.71 -23.37
CA SER A 9 43.54 -3.29 -24.37
C SER A 9 42.99 -2.35 -25.46
N SER A 10 41.67 -2.30 -25.66
CA SER A 10 41.07 -1.55 -26.78
C SER A 10 40.77 -0.08 -26.45
N PHE A 11 40.64 0.27 -25.17
CA PHE A 11 40.38 1.67 -24.74
C PHE A 11 41.64 2.55 -24.77
N SER A 12 42.82 1.98 -24.53
CA SER A 12 44.08 2.74 -24.49
C SER A 12 44.57 3.12 -25.90
N LEU A 13 44.32 2.29 -26.92
CA LEU A 13 44.73 2.55 -28.30
C LEU A 13 43.87 3.64 -28.99
N ALA A 14 42.59 3.76 -28.63
CA ALA A 14 41.72 4.83 -29.13
C ALA A 14 42.15 6.22 -28.59
N LEU A 15 42.58 6.28 -27.33
CA LEU A 15 43.10 7.51 -26.70
C LEU A 15 44.50 7.90 -27.22
N SER A 16 45.30 6.93 -27.66
CA SER A 16 46.66 7.17 -28.17
C SER A 16 46.68 7.73 -29.59
N ARG A 17 45.76 7.28 -30.47
CA ARG A 17 45.68 7.79 -31.85
C ARG A 17 45.06 9.18 -31.96
N LEU A 18 44.23 9.60 -31.00
CA LEU A 18 43.72 10.97 -30.95
C LEU A 18 44.78 12.01 -30.54
N ARG A 19 45.92 11.59 -29.95
CA ARG A 19 47.01 12.51 -29.55
C ARG A 19 47.98 12.89 -30.67
N ILE A 20 47.99 12.17 -31.79
CA ILE A 20 49.02 12.35 -32.83
C ILE A 20 48.58 13.35 -33.91
N ILE A 21 47.29 13.68 -34.00
CA ILE A 21 46.76 14.69 -34.94
C ILE A 21 46.51 16.02 -34.22
N ARG A 22 47.53 16.61 -33.57
CA ARG A 22 47.48 18.03 -33.14
C ARG A 22 48.83 18.55 -32.68
N ARG A 23 49.82 18.54 -33.58
CA ARG A 23 50.87 19.56 -33.53
C ARG A 23 50.63 20.49 -34.70
N ASN A 24 50.30 21.74 -34.36
CA ASN A 24 50.42 22.96 -35.18
C ASN A 24 49.13 23.70 -35.58
N GLU A 25 48.19 23.92 -34.66
CA GLU A 25 47.09 24.90 -34.80
C GLU A 25 46.95 25.65 -33.47
N ARG A 26 47.61 26.81 -33.35
CA ARG A 26 47.57 27.68 -32.16
C ARG A 26 46.31 28.54 -32.24
N GLY A 27 45.41 28.40 -31.27
CA GLY A 27 44.31 29.34 -31.01
C GLY A 27 42.91 28.86 -31.41
N SER A 28 42.66 28.62 -32.70
CA SER A 28 41.31 28.37 -33.26
C SER A 28 40.65 27.09 -32.75
N ILE A 29 41.44 26.02 -32.68
CA ILE A 29 40.97 24.66 -32.44
C ILE A 29 40.53 24.43 -30.99
N ALA A 30 41.11 25.20 -30.05
CA ALA A 30 40.72 25.20 -28.65
C ALA A 30 39.36 25.90 -28.46
N VAL A 31 39.11 26.98 -29.21
CA VAL A 31 37.85 27.74 -29.16
C VAL A 31 36.68 26.87 -29.64
N TYR A 32 36.86 26.11 -30.72
CA TYR A 32 35.84 25.17 -31.20
C TYR A 32 35.54 24.05 -30.19
N SER A 33 36.57 23.47 -29.56
CA SER A 33 36.34 22.44 -28.54
C SER A 33 35.63 22.97 -27.30
N VAL A 34 35.96 24.18 -26.85
CA VAL A 34 35.29 24.81 -25.71
C VAL A 34 33.83 25.13 -26.04
N GLY A 35 33.55 25.63 -27.25
CA GLY A 35 32.18 25.88 -27.72
C GLY A 35 31.32 24.61 -27.76
N ILE A 36 31.87 23.50 -28.26
CA ILE A 36 31.16 22.20 -28.29
C ILE A 36 30.90 21.68 -26.87
N ILE A 37 31.88 21.79 -25.95
CA ILE A 37 31.69 21.35 -24.56
C ILE A 37 30.58 22.18 -23.89
N ILE A 38 30.59 23.50 -24.04
CA ILE A 38 29.53 24.38 -23.50
C ILE A 38 28.18 23.99 -24.11
N PHE A 39 28.11 23.75 -25.41
CA PHE A 39 26.87 23.31 -26.07
C PHE A 39 26.37 21.98 -25.51
N ILE A 40 27.24 20.98 -25.32
CA ILE A 40 26.87 19.69 -24.74
C ILE A 40 26.40 19.87 -23.29
N VAL A 41 27.06 20.72 -22.49
CA VAL A 41 26.66 21.00 -21.10
C VAL A 41 25.30 21.69 -21.06
N VAL A 42 25.07 22.71 -21.89
CA VAL A 42 23.79 23.42 -21.99
C VAL A 42 22.69 22.48 -22.48
N LEU A 43 22.96 21.68 -23.52
CA LEU A 43 22.01 20.69 -24.01
C LEU A 43 21.68 19.66 -22.94
N SER A 44 22.67 19.19 -22.18
CA SER A 44 22.47 18.26 -21.07
C SER A 44 21.59 18.88 -19.98
N LEU A 45 21.85 20.13 -19.60
CA LEU A 45 21.02 20.87 -18.64
C LEU A 45 19.58 21.02 -19.15
N VAL A 46 19.40 21.46 -20.40
CA VAL A 46 18.08 21.63 -21.04
C VAL A 46 17.30 20.32 -21.10
N LEU A 47 17.97 19.19 -21.36
CA LEU A 47 17.34 17.87 -21.36
C LEU A 47 17.03 17.34 -19.95
N MET A 48 17.76 17.79 -18.93
CA MET A 48 17.59 17.36 -17.53
C MET A 48 16.34 18.00 -16.87
N PHE A 49 16.00 19.24 -17.21
CA PHE A 49 14.84 19.95 -16.63
C PHE A 49 13.46 19.33 -16.93
N PRO A 50 13.08 19.00 -18.17
CA PRO A 50 11.73 18.50 -18.47
C PRO A 50 11.51 17.06 -17.98
N LEU A 51 12.57 16.27 -17.81
CA LEU A 51 12.46 14.90 -17.29
C LEU A 51 12.25 14.86 -15.77
N GLY A 52 12.71 15.90 -15.04
CA GLY A 52 12.57 15.97 -13.58
C GLY A 52 11.11 16.10 -13.14
N ASP A 53 10.38 17.04 -13.73
CA ASP A 53 9.02 17.39 -13.29
C ASP A 53 7.99 16.30 -13.60
N ALA A 54 8.06 15.70 -14.80
CA ALA A 54 7.16 14.62 -15.17
C ALA A 54 7.33 13.36 -14.27
N ILE A 55 8.55 13.09 -13.80
CA ILE A 55 8.83 11.99 -12.87
C ILE A 55 8.34 12.34 -11.46
N ALA A 56 8.48 13.60 -11.04
CA ALA A 56 8.01 14.08 -9.74
C ALA A 56 6.47 13.96 -9.62
N ASP A 57 5.73 14.36 -10.65
CA ASP A 57 4.26 14.31 -10.66
C ASP A 57 3.70 12.88 -10.53
N ARG A 58 4.38 11.90 -11.14
CA ARG A 58 3.98 10.49 -11.01
C ARG A 58 4.22 9.98 -9.59
N ARG A 59 5.35 10.34 -8.98
CA ARG A 59 5.67 9.96 -7.60
C ARG A 59 4.69 10.60 -6.62
N ASN A 60 4.40 11.89 -6.78
CA ASN A 60 3.46 12.61 -5.92
C ASN A 60 2.06 12.00 -5.99
N ALA A 61 1.58 11.66 -7.19
CA ALA A 61 0.27 11.02 -7.35
C ALA A 61 0.23 9.62 -6.69
N ASN A 62 1.30 8.82 -6.84
CA ASN A 62 1.39 7.52 -6.17
C ASN A 62 1.40 7.65 -4.64
N THR A 63 2.22 8.54 -4.09
CA THR A 63 2.25 8.81 -2.64
C THR A 63 0.88 9.25 -2.12
N ALA A 64 0.17 10.11 -2.85
CA ALA A 64 -1.17 10.53 -2.49
C ALA A 64 -2.19 9.37 -2.53
N ALA A 65 -2.12 8.49 -3.53
CA ALA A 65 -2.99 7.33 -3.62
C ALA A 65 -2.70 6.33 -2.50
N ASP A 66 -1.42 6.00 -2.28
CA ASP A 66 -0.95 5.05 -1.28
C ASP A 66 -1.35 5.48 0.12
N SER A 67 -1.11 6.75 0.45
CA SER A 67 -1.50 7.32 1.74
C SER A 67 -3.01 7.33 1.95
N ALA A 68 -3.80 7.68 0.93
CA ALA A 68 -5.26 7.64 1.01
C ALA A 68 -5.80 6.21 1.18
N ALA A 69 -5.25 5.22 0.46
CA ALA A 69 -5.63 3.82 0.59
C ALA A 69 -5.28 3.25 1.97
N LEU A 70 -4.04 3.50 2.44
CA LEU A 70 -3.59 3.09 3.76
C LEU A 70 -4.39 3.75 4.88
N ALA A 71 -4.72 5.04 4.76
CA ALA A 71 -5.50 5.75 5.77
C ALA A 71 -6.92 5.20 5.89
N GLY A 72 -7.61 4.99 4.77
CA GLY A 72 -8.95 4.41 4.79
C GLY A 72 -8.98 2.97 5.30
N ALA A 73 -7.98 2.16 4.94
CA ALA A 73 -7.84 0.80 5.47
C ALA A 73 -7.46 0.80 6.96
N GLY A 74 -6.50 1.62 7.37
CA GLY A 74 -6.08 1.82 8.76
C GLY A 74 -7.23 2.21 9.67
N ALA A 75 -8.05 3.18 9.24
CA ALA A 75 -9.25 3.56 9.98
C ALA A 75 -10.25 2.40 10.16
N CYS A 76 -10.33 1.47 9.20
CA CYS A 76 -11.13 0.26 9.36
C CYS A 76 -10.47 -0.75 10.33
N ALA A 77 -9.16 -0.95 10.23
CA ALA A 77 -8.39 -1.80 11.14
C ALA A 77 -8.57 -1.36 12.60
N ASP A 78 -8.36 -0.07 12.89
CA ASP A 78 -8.51 0.52 14.23
C ASP A 78 -9.91 0.30 14.79
N ARG A 79 -10.94 0.39 13.94
CA ARG A 79 -12.33 0.16 14.34
C ARG A 79 -12.60 -1.30 14.66
N ILE A 80 -12.08 -2.23 13.87
CA ILE A 80 -12.21 -3.67 14.14
C ILE A 80 -11.52 -4.02 15.47
N GLU A 81 -10.31 -3.53 15.69
CA GLU A 81 -9.57 -3.74 16.95
C GLU A 81 -10.30 -3.11 18.15
N SER A 82 -10.84 -1.91 17.97
CA SER A 82 -11.64 -1.22 18.98
C SER A 82 -12.91 -1.98 19.34
N VAL A 83 -13.61 -2.54 18.35
CA VAL A 83 -14.80 -3.38 18.57
C VAL A 83 -14.43 -4.61 19.38
N TYR A 84 -13.32 -5.28 19.06
CA TYR A 84 -12.86 -6.43 19.82
C TYR A 84 -12.52 -6.07 21.27
N ARG A 85 -11.76 -4.98 21.46
CA ARG A 85 -11.38 -4.48 22.80
C ARG A 85 -12.60 -4.13 23.64
N LYS A 86 -13.60 -3.45 23.03
CA LYS A 86 -14.87 -3.12 23.68
C LYS A 86 -15.67 -4.38 24.02
N ALA A 87 -15.78 -5.31 23.09
CA ALA A 87 -16.48 -6.58 23.32
C ALA A 87 -15.85 -7.35 24.50
N ARG A 88 -14.52 -7.43 24.55
CA ARG A 88 -13.75 -8.05 25.64
C ARG A 88 -13.98 -7.41 27.02
N SER A 89 -14.34 -6.14 27.07
CA SER A 89 -14.63 -5.42 28.32
C SER A 89 -16.07 -5.64 28.83
N LEU A 90 -16.93 -6.31 28.07
CA LEU A 90 -18.30 -6.61 28.47
C LEU A 90 -18.35 -7.73 29.52
N PRO A 91 -19.34 -7.69 30.44
CA PRO A 91 -19.39 -8.60 31.58
C PRO A 91 -19.83 -10.03 31.22
N ASP A 92 -20.53 -10.21 30.09
CA ASP A 92 -21.14 -11.48 29.70
C ASP A 92 -20.86 -11.84 28.23
N MET A 93 -20.81 -13.15 27.94
CA MET A 93 -20.50 -13.66 26.60
C MET A 93 -21.61 -13.36 25.58
N LYS A 94 -22.87 -13.24 26.00
CA LYS A 94 -23.97 -12.90 25.09
C LYS A 94 -23.78 -11.49 24.51
N SER A 95 -23.47 -10.52 25.36
CA SER A 95 -23.15 -9.14 24.97
C SER A 95 -21.87 -9.06 24.12
N PHE A 96 -20.87 -9.91 24.41
CA PHE A 96 -19.67 -10.07 23.58
C PHE A 96 -20.03 -10.50 22.15
N TRP A 97 -20.77 -11.62 22.00
CA TRP A 97 -21.12 -12.16 20.68
C TRP A 97 -22.05 -11.25 19.88
N ALA A 98 -22.90 -10.45 20.55
CA ALA A 98 -23.74 -9.45 19.89
C ALA A 98 -22.95 -8.36 19.13
N GLN A 99 -21.65 -8.21 19.40
CA GLN A 99 -20.78 -7.28 18.68
C GLN A 99 -20.30 -7.84 17.32
N PHE A 100 -20.38 -9.15 17.09
CA PHE A 100 -19.82 -9.84 15.91
C PHE A 100 -20.93 -10.37 14.98
N GLY A 101 -20.53 -11.02 13.88
CA GLY A 101 -21.44 -11.63 12.91
C GLY A 101 -21.97 -10.67 11.84
N LYS A 102 -21.73 -9.36 11.98
CA LYS A 102 -22.14 -8.36 10.99
C LYS A 102 -21.16 -8.28 9.82
N PRO A 103 -21.57 -7.82 8.63
CA PRO A 103 -20.66 -7.58 7.51
C PRO A 103 -19.53 -6.63 7.89
N VAL A 104 -18.31 -6.87 7.41
CA VAL A 104 -17.13 -6.01 7.70
C VAL A 104 -17.39 -4.55 7.35
N SER A 105 -18.14 -4.29 6.27
CA SER A 105 -18.52 -2.95 5.83
C SER A 105 -19.30 -2.15 6.88
N SER A 106 -20.04 -2.82 7.78
CA SER A 106 -20.80 -2.15 8.84
C SER A 106 -19.89 -1.53 9.92
N TYR A 107 -18.75 -2.14 10.20
CA TYR A 107 -17.77 -1.61 11.15
C TYR A 107 -16.94 -0.47 10.55
N CYS A 108 -16.79 -0.47 9.23
CA CYS A 108 -15.91 0.44 8.51
C CYS A 108 -16.67 1.55 7.76
N GLN A 109 -17.84 1.93 8.28
CA GLN A 109 -18.66 3.01 7.70
C GLN A 109 -17.98 4.37 7.83
N GLY A 110 -17.83 5.10 6.73
CA GLY A 110 -17.28 6.47 6.76
C GLY A 110 -15.76 6.55 6.79
N VAL A 111 -15.02 5.43 6.68
CA VAL A 111 -13.55 5.42 6.55
C VAL A 111 -13.03 6.14 5.29
N SER A 112 -13.92 6.46 4.35
CA SER A 112 -13.63 7.30 3.19
C SER A 112 -13.25 8.72 3.57
N ARG A 113 -13.64 9.20 4.76
CA ARG A 113 -13.27 10.54 5.23
C ARG A 113 -11.78 10.62 5.56
N GLU A 114 -11.25 9.58 6.19
CA GLU A 114 -9.83 9.44 6.49
C GLU A 114 -9.01 9.37 5.19
N ALA A 115 -9.47 8.61 4.19
CA ALA A 115 -8.85 8.61 2.85
C ALA A 115 -8.88 10.00 2.18
N TYR A 116 -9.98 10.75 2.34
CA TYR A 116 -10.13 12.09 1.78
C TYR A 116 -9.15 13.09 2.41
N GLU A 117 -9.05 13.12 3.74
CA GLU A 117 -8.14 14.04 4.44
C GLU A 117 -6.68 13.76 4.06
N TYR A 118 -6.29 12.48 3.94
CA TYR A 118 -4.94 12.13 3.52
C TYR A 118 -4.66 12.48 2.06
N ALA A 119 -5.62 12.30 1.14
CA ALA A 119 -5.46 12.77 -0.23
C ALA A 119 -5.24 14.30 -0.27
N LYS A 120 -6.09 15.05 0.46
CA LYS A 120 -6.02 16.51 0.54
C LYS A 120 -4.69 16.99 1.11
N ASN A 121 -4.19 16.36 2.17
CA ASN A 121 -2.89 16.68 2.76
C ASN A 121 -1.71 16.40 1.82
N ASN A 122 -1.93 15.60 0.77
CA ASN A 122 -0.96 15.33 -0.29
C ASN A 122 -1.25 16.12 -1.58
N ASN A 123 -1.96 17.25 -1.49
CA ASN A 123 -2.33 18.11 -2.63
C ASN A 123 -3.02 17.33 -3.75
N ALA A 124 -3.90 16.41 -3.37
CA ALA A 124 -4.67 15.60 -4.29
C ALA A 124 -6.14 15.58 -3.91
N THR A 125 -6.99 15.60 -4.93
CA THR A 125 -8.41 15.33 -4.81
C THR A 125 -8.65 13.83 -4.82
N LEU A 126 -9.34 13.30 -3.81
CA LEU A 126 -9.87 11.93 -3.82
C LEU A 126 -10.98 11.82 -4.88
N VAL A 127 -10.72 11.10 -5.95
CA VAL A 127 -11.66 10.89 -7.06
C VAL A 127 -12.65 9.77 -6.73
N SER A 128 -12.16 8.69 -6.11
CA SER A 128 -13.03 7.61 -5.65
C SER A 128 -12.38 6.82 -4.52
N PHE A 129 -13.21 6.27 -3.64
CA PHE A 129 -12.79 5.33 -2.61
C PHE A 129 -13.81 4.19 -2.53
N LYS A 130 -13.36 2.96 -2.76
CA LYS A 130 -14.24 1.80 -2.88
C LYS A 130 -13.64 0.57 -2.22
N THR A 131 -14.49 -0.30 -1.70
CA THR A 131 -14.08 -1.62 -1.22
C THR A 131 -14.08 -2.62 -2.36
N THR A 132 -13.02 -3.41 -2.48
CA THR A 132 -12.87 -4.47 -3.49
C THR A 132 -12.85 -5.83 -2.79
N GLY A 133 -14.00 -6.24 -2.26
CA GLY A 133 -14.15 -7.35 -1.31
C GLY A 133 -14.23 -6.86 0.14
N SER A 134 -14.20 -7.78 1.10
CA SER A 134 -14.44 -7.44 2.52
C SER A 134 -13.26 -6.75 3.21
N LEU A 135 -12.04 -6.87 2.68
CA LEU A 135 -10.80 -6.45 3.35
C LEU A 135 -9.85 -5.65 2.46
N ARG A 136 -10.31 -5.16 1.30
CA ARG A 136 -9.49 -4.37 0.37
C ARG A 136 -10.14 -3.03 0.09
N TYR A 137 -9.34 -1.97 0.15
CA TYR A 137 -9.76 -0.59 0.01
C TYR A 137 -8.96 0.05 -1.11
N ARG A 138 -9.64 0.50 -2.16
CA ARG A 138 -9.05 1.09 -3.35
C ARG A 138 -9.33 2.59 -3.35
N ALA A 139 -8.27 3.39 -3.36
CA ALA A 139 -8.32 4.84 -3.48
C ALA A 139 -7.83 5.26 -4.87
N ALA A 140 -8.58 6.13 -5.53
CA ALA A 140 -8.16 6.81 -6.74
C ALA A 140 -8.06 8.30 -6.44
N VAL A 141 -6.95 8.92 -6.80
CA VAL A 141 -6.68 10.33 -6.56
C VAL A 141 -6.26 11.02 -7.85
N ARG A 142 -6.37 12.34 -7.85
CA ARG A 142 -5.85 13.22 -8.90
C ARG A 142 -5.17 14.39 -8.23
N LEU A 143 -3.93 14.68 -8.61
CA LEU A 143 -3.22 15.84 -8.09
C LEU A 143 -3.98 17.12 -8.42
N ASP A 144 -3.85 18.11 -7.54
CA ASP A 144 -4.47 19.42 -7.73
C ASP A 144 -3.65 20.29 -8.71
N THR A 145 -2.36 20.00 -8.85
CA THR A 145 -1.44 20.64 -9.80
C THR A 145 -1.52 20.04 -11.20
N TYR A 146 -1.17 20.87 -12.18
CA TYR A 146 -1.01 20.47 -13.58
C TYR A 146 0.41 19.97 -13.83
N ILE A 147 0.54 19.03 -14.76
CA ILE A 147 1.82 18.56 -15.26
C ILE A 147 2.43 19.69 -16.10
N ALA A 148 3.69 20.05 -15.82
CA ALA A 148 4.37 21.17 -16.45
C ALA A 148 4.28 21.14 -17.99
N GLY A 149 3.85 22.25 -18.59
CA GLY A 149 3.68 22.35 -20.04
C GLY A 149 2.45 21.64 -20.61
N THR A 150 1.49 21.21 -19.77
CA THR A 150 0.24 20.58 -20.19
C THR A 150 -0.96 21.05 -19.37
N ASP A 151 -2.17 20.87 -19.90
CA ASP A 151 -3.42 21.06 -19.16
C ASP A 151 -3.89 19.77 -18.45
N GLN A 152 -2.99 18.80 -18.27
CA GLN A 152 -3.30 17.51 -17.65
C GLN A 152 -2.91 17.49 -16.17
N ARG A 153 -3.66 16.72 -15.37
CA ARG A 153 -3.32 16.45 -13.96
C ARG A 153 -2.99 14.99 -13.78
N SER A 154 -1.91 14.72 -13.06
CA SER A 154 -1.49 13.36 -12.74
C SER A 154 -2.55 12.68 -11.85
N SER A 155 -2.85 11.42 -12.14
CA SER A 155 -3.81 10.61 -11.38
C SER A 155 -3.16 9.28 -11.02
N SER A 156 -3.53 8.72 -9.87
CA SER A 156 -3.03 7.42 -9.45
C SER A 156 -4.09 6.66 -8.65
N VAL A 157 -3.87 5.36 -8.55
CA VAL A 157 -4.76 4.43 -7.87
C VAL A 157 -3.91 3.49 -7.03
N ALA A 158 -4.29 3.33 -5.77
CA ALA A 158 -3.67 2.39 -4.86
C ALA A 158 -4.72 1.53 -4.17
N THR A 159 -4.33 0.32 -3.79
CA THR A 159 -5.18 -0.58 -3.01
C THR A 159 -4.45 -0.99 -1.75
N ALA A 160 -5.11 -0.89 -0.60
CA ALA A 160 -4.64 -1.42 0.66
C ALA A 160 -5.48 -2.65 1.06
N GLN A 161 -4.83 -3.65 1.64
CA GLN A 161 -5.44 -4.87 2.14
C GLN A 161 -5.25 -4.99 3.65
N LEU A 162 -6.32 -5.39 4.33
CA LEU A 162 -6.31 -5.80 5.73
C LEU A 162 -5.98 -7.29 5.85
N THR A 163 -5.13 -7.60 6.83
CA THR A 163 -4.80 -8.98 7.23
C THR A 163 -5.11 -9.14 8.71
N LEU A 164 -6.03 -10.05 9.02
CA LEU A 164 -6.49 -10.32 10.39
C LEU A 164 -5.55 -11.36 11.01
N SER A 165 -4.56 -10.90 11.78
CA SER A 165 -3.49 -11.76 12.30
C SER A 165 -3.90 -12.45 13.60
N LYS A 166 -4.63 -11.77 14.49
CA LYS A 166 -5.02 -12.29 15.82
C LYS A 166 -6.42 -11.83 16.24
N GLY A 167 -7.07 -12.65 17.07
CA GLY A 167 -8.34 -12.37 17.76
C GLY A 167 -9.60 -12.36 16.89
N VAL A 168 -9.50 -11.83 15.68
CA VAL A 168 -10.59 -11.68 14.73
C VAL A 168 -10.33 -12.43 13.44
N CYS A 169 -11.40 -12.70 12.69
CA CYS A 169 -11.37 -13.40 11.42
C CYS A 169 -12.55 -12.95 10.55
N VAL A 170 -12.57 -13.36 9.29
CA VAL A 170 -13.70 -13.11 8.38
C VAL A 170 -14.20 -14.43 7.82
N LYS A 171 -15.51 -14.65 7.92
CA LYS A 171 -16.23 -15.80 7.35
C LYS A 171 -17.42 -15.25 6.58
N ASN A 172 -17.50 -15.59 5.29
CA ASN A 172 -18.55 -15.12 4.37
C ASN A 172 -18.72 -13.59 4.33
N GLY A 173 -17.63 -12.84 4.52
CA GLY A 173 -17.63 -11.37 4.52
C GLY A 173 -18.11 -10.72 5.82
N SER A 174 -18.48 -11.51 6.83
CA SER A 174 -18.79 -11.05 8.18
C SER A 174 -17.58 -11.14 9.11
N LEU A 175 -17.49 -10.19 10.04
CA LEU A 175 -16.47 -10.19 11.08
C LEU A 175 -16.82 -11.21 12.16
N GLY A 176 -15.89 -12.10 12.45
CA GLY A 176 -15.97 -13.09 13.51
C GLY A 176 -14.78 -13.04 14.45
N VAL A 177 -14.80 -13.94 15.42
CA VAL A 177 -13.74 -14.14 16.40
C VAL A 177 -13.02 -15.44 16.11
N LYS A 178 -11.68 -15.40 16.18
CA LYS A 178 -10.86 -16.59 16.01
C LYS A 178 -10.75 -17.32 17.35
N VAL A 179 -11.30 -18.53 17.43
CA VAL A 179 -11.29 -19.37 18.64
C VAL A 179 -10.76 -20.75 18.27
N SER A 180 -9.68 -21.19 18.91
CA SER A 180 -9.02 -22.48 18.62
C SER A 180 -8.75 -22.74 17.13
N GLY A 181 -8.41 -21.71 16.36
CA GLY A 181 -8.15 -21.80 14.91
C GLY A 181 -9.38 -21.69 14.01
N HIS A 182 -10.59 -21.72 14.58
CA HIS A 182 -11.85 -21.60 13.84
C HIS A 182 -12.39 -20.18 13.87
N CYS A 183 -13.10 -19.80 12.80
CA CYS A 183 -13.76 -18.50 12.71
C CYS A 183 -15.22 -18.60 13.11
N MET A 184 -15.58 -17.99 14.24
CA MET A 184 -16.93 -18.04 14.81
C MET A 184 -17.62 -16.69 14.67
N LEU A 185 -18.87 -16.71 14.19
CA LEU A 185 -19.71 -15.51 14.04
C LEU A 185 -20.63 -15.28 15.24
N SER A 186 -20.91 -16.34 16.02
CA SER A 186 -21.77 -16.33 17.21
C SER A 186 -21.36 -17.45 18.18
N SER A 187 -22.00 -17.52 19.35
CA SER A 187 -21.83 -18.66 20.28
C SER A 187 -22.32 -19.99 19.70
N ASP A 188 -23.31 -19.96 18.82
CA ASP A 188 -23.95 -21.18 18.29
C ASP A 188 -23.05 -21.92 17.28
N ASP A 189 -22.14 -21.18 16.64
CA ASP A 189 -21.09 -21.75 15.79
C ASP A 189 -20.17 -22.70 16.58
N PHE A 190 -19.99 -22.46 17.88
CA PHE A 190 -19.17 -23.31 18.75
C PHE A 190 -19.83 -24.68 18.99
N HIS A 191 -21.14 -24.69 19.23
CA HIS A 191 -21.89 -25.93 19.46
C HIS A 191 -21.91 -26.83 18.21
N THR A 192 -22.01 -26.24 17.03
CA THR A 192 -22.01 -26.97 15.75
C THR A 192 -20.64 -27.61 15.46
N GLN A 193 -19.54 -26.92 15.79
CA GLN A 193 -18.18 -27.45 15.59
C GLN A 193 -17.85 -28.63 16.51
N GLN A 194 -18.40 -28.66 17.72
CA GLN A 194 -18.10 -29.72 18.68
C GLN A 194 -18.86 -31.03 18.39
N THR A 195 -19.98 -30.95 17.69
CA THR A 195 -20.76 -32.13 17.27
C THR A 195 -20.17 -32.88 16.07
N ASP A 196 -19.37 -32.22 15.23
CA ASP A 196 -18.79 -32.83 14.01
C ASP A 196 -17.56 -33.73 14.29
N GLY A 197 -16.98 -33.66 15.50
CA GLY A 197 -15.76 -34.40 15.89
C GLY A 197 -15.97 -35.54 16.90
N HIS A 198 -17.17 -35.71 17.45
CA HIS A 198 -17.44 -36.71 18.47
C HIS A 198 -18.90 -37.18 18.38
N ASN A 199 -19.13 -38.51 18.30
CA ASN A 199 -20.45 -39.15 18.39
C ASN A 199 -21.09 -39.03 19.79
N ASP A 200 -20.75 -37.98 20.55
CA ASP A 200 -21.34 -37.70 21.85
C ASP A 200 -22.50 -36.73 21.70
N LYS A 201 -23.58 -37.00 22.46
CA LYS A 201 -24.75 -36.13 22.54
C LYS A 201 -24.32 -34.67 22.78
N PRO A 202 -24.99 -33.68 22.17
CA PRO A 202 -24.65 -32.27 22.34
C PRO A 202 -24.64 -31.94 23.84
N ASN A 203 -23.46 -31.61 24.38
CA ASN A 203 -23.34 -31.18 25.76
C ASN A 203 -23.75 -29.70 25.83
N PRO A 204 -24.89 -29.35 26.45
CA PRO A 204 -25.46 -28.00 26.41
C PRO A 204 -24.67 -26.95 27.22
N LYS A 205 -23.44 -27.25 27.64
CA LYS A 205 -22.61 -26.40 28.51
C LYS A 205 -21.22 -26.06 27.95
N SER A 206 -20.97 -26.39 26.70
CA SER A 206 -19.71 -26.04 26.07
C SER A 206 -19.78 -24.60 25.57
N GLU A 207 -19.59 -23.67 26.50
CA GLU A 207 -19.55 -22.23 26.24
C GLU A 207 -18.09 -21.78 26.09
N VAL A 208 -17.82 -20.89 25.14
CA VAL A 208 -16.48 -20.29 24.95
C VAL A 208 -16.09 -19.55 26.23
N LYS A 209 -14.99 -19.97 26.86
CA LYS A 209 -14.52 -19.32 28.07
C LYS A 209 -13.63 -18.12 27.71
N PRO A 210 -13.55 -17.09 28.57
CA PRO A 210 -12.68 -15.93 28.33
C PRO A 210 -11.20 -16.29 28.08
N LYS A 211 -10.73 -17.41 28.63
CA LYS A 211 -9.37 -17.92 28.46
C LYS A 211 -9.10 -18.53 27.08
N ASP A 212 -10.16 -18.87 26.34
CA ASP A 212 -10.08 -19.45 24.99
C ASP A 212 -10.03 -18.35 23.91
N LEU A 213 -10.19 -17.08 24.33
CA LEU A 213 -10.11 -15.90 23.49
C LEU A 213 -8.70 -15.30 23.56
N GLU A 214 -8.25 -14.73 22.44
CA GLU A 214 -7.04 -13.91 22.40
C GLU A 214 -7.18 -12.68 23.31
N ALA A 215 -6.07 -12.22 23.88
CA ALA A 215 -6.09 -11.02 24.72
C ALA A 215 -6.47 -9.77 23.93
N GLU A 216 -5.99 -9.69 22.67
CA GLU A 216 -6.17 -8.56 21.78
C GLU A 216 -6.38 -9.02 20.33
N ALA A 217 -7.04 -8.18 19.53
CA ALA A 217 -7.11 -8.32 18.09
C ALA A 217 -5.98 -7.53 17.43
N MET A 218 -5.41 -8.08 16.35
CA MET A 218 -4.41 -7.39 15.53
C MET A 218 -4.80 -7.46 14.07
N VAL A 219 -4.89 -6.29 13.43
CA VAL A 219 -5.25 -6.13 12.03
C VAL A 219 -4.17 -5.33 11.31
N GLU A 220 -3.38 -6.02 10.50
CA GLU A 220 -2.30 -5.42 9.74
C GLU A 220 -2.82 -4.81 8.43
N VAL A 221 -2.25 -3.67 8.05
CA VAL A 221 -2.57 -2.96 6.81
C VAL A 221 -1.36 -2.92 5.90
N ARG A 222 -1.53 -3.28 4.62
CA ARG A 222 -0.47 -3.21 3.62
C ARG A 222 -0.99 -2.80 2.25
N LEU A 223 -0.15 -2.15 1.46
CA LEU A 223 -0.43 -1.92 0.04
C LEU A 223 -0.38 -3.24 -0.73
N VAL A 224 -1.23 -3.35 -1.74
CA VAL A 224 -1.27 -4.48 -2.68
C VAL A 224 -1.34 -3.94 -4.10
N ALA A 225 -0.52 -4.54 -4.97
CA ALA A 225 -0.44 -4.21 -6.40
C ALA A 225 -1.62 -4.81 -7.18
#